data_AF-A0A4P5S185-F1
#
_entry.id   AF-A0A4P5S185-F1
#
_cell.length_a   1.000
_cell.length_b   1.000
_cell.length_c   1.000
_cell.angle_alpha   90.00
_cell.angle_beta   90.00
_cell.angle_gamma   90.00
#
_symmetry.space_group_name_H-M   'P 1'
#
loop_
_entity.id
_entity.type
_entity.pdbx_description
1 polymer ?
#
loop_
_entity_poly.entity_id
_entity_poly.type
_entity_poly.pdbx_seq_one_letter_code
_entity_poly.pdbx_strand_id
1 'polypeptide(L)'
;MTPILNVFRAPTDNDGFKLLPTKGDSWGIGGKALTNWRKAGLDIAGNTGDVTWSCEQHESANSTETHAVFTVPDSMADLARVGLLYEFDAAFTHWRWYGRGPHENYPDRCASAMIGIYEGELDELPYVVPQEFGLRMDCRWLELIDPVNDRRVRIEGVEGCTFHASATRHTPAQLYAAADITELQRNDAVVVCIDAAHRGVGTASCGPDVLPQYRIAPGEYHLDLRLS
;
A
#
# COMPACT_ATOMS: atom_id res chain seq x y z
N MET A 1 15.33 7.77 -8.27
CA MET A 1 14.96 6.86 -7.16
C MET A 1 14.48 5.56 -7.75
N THR A 2 14.97 4.42 -7.26
CA THR A 2 14.58 3.12 -7.81
C THR A 2 13.31 2.63 -7.12
N PRO A 3 12.19 2.44 -7.84
CA PRO A 3 10.99 1.88 -7.25
C PRO A 3 11.19 0.40 -6.90
N ILE A 4 10.52 -0.06 -5.84
CA ILE A 4 10.54 -1.46 -5.41
C ILE A 4 9.16 -2.06 -5.66
N LEU A 5 9.08 -3.21 -6.35
CA LEU A 5 7.82 -3.96 -6.48
C LEU A 5 7.27 -4.28 -5.09
N ASN A 6 6.03 -3.89 -4.84
CA ASN A 6 5.35 -4.16 -3.59
C ASN A 6 4.04 -4.94 -3.84
N VAL A 7 4.02 -6.20 -3.40
CA VAL A 7 2.86 -7.09 -3.51
C VAL A 7 2.29 -7.52 -2.16
N PHE A 8 2.89 -7.01 -1.07
CA PHE A 8 2.54 -7.36 0.31
C PHE A 8 2.10 -6.12 1.09
N ARG A 9 1.11 -6.31 1.97
CA ARG A 9 0.73 -5.32 2.98
C ARG A 9 0.87 -5.97 4.34
N ALA A 10 1.12 -5.18 5.39
CA ALA A 10 1.03 -5.73 6.74
C ALA A 10 -0.42 -6.22 6.99
N PRO A 11 -0.63 -7.51 7.27
CA PRO A 11 -1.97 -8.08 7.31
C PRO A 11 -2.82 -7.38 8.36
N THR A 12 -4.05 -7.04 7.97
CA THR A 12 -5.09 -6.66 8.93
C THR A 12 -5.55 -7.90 9.69
N ASP A 13 -6.19 -7.72 10.84
CA ASP A 13 -6.82 -8.84 11.56
C ASP A 13 -7.85 -9.61 10.70
N ASN A 14 -8.42 -8.97 9.68
CA ASN A 14 -9.31 -9.61 8.72
C ASN A 14 -8.55 -10.49 7.72
N ASP A 15 -7.32 -10.14 7.34
CA ASP A 15 -6.51 -10.98 6.45
C ASP A 15 -6.06 -12.27 7.14
N GLY A 16 -5.91 -12.20 8.47
CA GLY A 16 -5.58 -13.29 9.38
C GLY A 16 -4.83 -12.76 10.61
N PHE A 17 -5.01 -13.41 11.77
CA PHE A 17 -4.42 -12.93 13.03
C PHE A 17 -2.92 -13.19 13.09
N LYS A 18 -2.09 -12.17 12.85
CA LYS A 18 -0.63 -12.31 12.90
C LYS A 18 -0.10 -12.76 14.27
N LEU A 19 -0.73 -12.32 15.37
CA LEU A 19 -0.35 -12.65 16.75
C LEU A 19 -0.90 -14.01 17.23
N LEU A 20 -1.93 -14.53 16.56
CA LEU A 20 -2.60 -15.78 16.92
C LEU A 20 -2.79 -16.67 15.68
N PRO A 21 -1.70 -17.05 14.99
CA PRO A 21 -1.77 -17.60 13.63
C PRO A 21 -2.50 -18.94 13.51
N THR A 22 -2.60 -19.72 14.60
CA THR A 22 -3.35 -20.99 14.63
C THR A 22 -4.78 -20.83 15.13
N LYS A 23 -5.11 -19.70 15.76
CA LYS A 23 -6.40 -19.53 16.43
C LYS A 23 -7.53 -19.27 15.45
N GLY A 24 -7.29 -18.49 14.39
CA GLY A 24 -8.30 -18.27 13.34
C GLY A 24 -8.82 -19.59 12.78
N ASP A 25 -7.91 -20.50 12.44
CA ASP A 25 -8.25 -21.85 11.97
C ASP A 25 -9.02 -22.65 13.04
N SER A 26 -8.57 -22.62 14.30
CA SER A 26 -9.23 -23.37 15.39
C SER A 26 -10.63 -22.85 15.73
N TRP A 27 -10.87 -21.56 15.53
CA TRP A 27 -12.14 -20.89 15.83
C TRP A 27 -13.06 -20.80 14.61
N GLY A 28 -12.55 -21.11 13.41
CA GLY A 28 -13.29 -20.94 12.16
C GLY A 28 -13.55 -19.48 11.80
N ILE A 29 -12.69 -18.55 12.24
CA ILE A 29 -12.78 -17.12 11.99
C ILE A 29 -11.45 -16.57 11.44
N GLY A 30 -11.46 -15.34 10.94
CA GLY A 30 -10.29 -14.73 10.31
C GLY A 30 -10.14 -15.16 8.85
N GLY A 31 -9.61 -14.26 8.03
CA GLY A 31 -9.35 -14.54 6.62
C GLY A 31 -8.25 -15.58 6.44
N LYS A 32 -8.24 -16.20 5.26
CA LYS A 32 -7.18 -17.13 4.84
C LYS A 32 -6.10 -16.44 4.01
N ALA A 33 -6.25 -15.14 3.75
CA ALA A 33 -5.37 -14.37 2.88
C ALA A 33 -3.93 -14.39 3.42
N LEU A 34 -3.72 -14.08 4.70
CA LEU A 34 -2.40 -14.13 5.32
C LEU A 34 -1.76 -15.53 5.24
N THR A 35 -2.54 -16.58 5.47
CA THR A 35 -2.05 -17.97 5.36
C THR A 35 -1.59 -18.29 3.94
N ASN A 36 -2.31 -17.81 2.93
CA ASN A 36 -1.94 -18.02 1.53
C ASN A 36 -0.69 -17.21 1.15
N TRP A 37 -0.62 -15.94 1.57
CA TRP A 37 0.56 -15.09 1.36
C TRP A 37 1.82 -15.68 2.00
N ARG A 38 1.70 -16.22 3.22
CA ARG A 38 2.78 -16.94 3.91
C ARG A 38 3.25 -18.18 3.16
N LYS A 39 2.32 -18.98 2.61
CA LYS A 39 2.67 -20.16 1.81
C LYS A 39 3.41 -19.78 0.53
N ALA A 40 3.07 -18.63 -0.07
CA ALA A 40 3.79 -18.05 -1.20
C ALA A 40 5.08 -17.31 -0.78
N GLY A 41 5.37 -17.20 0.52
CA GLY A 41 6.53 -16.51 1.06
C GLY A 41 6.50 -14.99 0.91
N LEU A 42 5.35 -14.38 0.62
CA LEU A 42 5.19 -12.93 0.41
C LEU A 42 5.38 -12.11 1.69
N ASP A 43 5.35 -12.76 2.86
CA ASP A 43 5.61 -12.11 4.14
C ASP A 43 7.12 -11.95 4.43
N ILE A 44 7.97 -12.46 3.54
CA ILE A 44 9.42 -12.27 3.56
C ILE A 44 9.77 -11.04 2.72
N ALA A 45 10.46 -10.07 3.33
CA ALA A 45 10.84 -8.83 2.65
C ALA A 45 11.61 -9.10 1.34
N GLY A 46 11.17 -8.47 0.25
CA GLY A 46 11.75 -8.60 -1.09
C GLY A 46 11.31 -9.83 -1.87
N ASN A 47 10.55 -10.77 -1.27
CA ASN A 47 9.98 -11.89 -2.01
C ASN A 47 8.64 -11.47 -2.64
N THR A 48 8.55 -11.60 -3.96
CA THR A 48 7.35 -11.24 -4.74
C THR A 48 6.60 -12.47 -5.27
N GLY A 49 7.03 -13.67 -4.88
CA GLY A 49 6.50 -14.93 -5.41
C GLY A 49 6.69 -15.01 -6.93
N ASP A 50 5.67 -15.52 -7.62
CA ASP A 50 5.68 -15.65 -9.08
C ASP A 50 5.22 -14.37 -9.81
N VAL A 51 5.03 -13.26 -9.10
CA VAL A 51 4.67 -11.98 -9.73
C VAL A 51 5.87 -11.45 -10.50
N THR A 52 5.67 -11.20 -11.79
CA THR A 52 6.69 -10.59 -12.65
C THR A 52 6.31 -9.14 -12.95
N TRP A 53 7.31 -8.32 -13.24
CA TRP A 53 7.09 -6.92 -13.58
C TRP A 53 8.22 -6.37 -14.45
N SER A 54 7.90 -5.33 -15.21
CA SER A 54 8.86 -4.50 -15.93
C SER A 54 8.69 -3.04 -15.52
N CYS A 55 9.78 -2.29 -15.56
CA CYS A 55 9.81 -0.87 -15.22
C CYS A 55 10.71 -0.14 -16.21
N GLU A 56 10.12 0.76 -16.99
CA GLU A 56 10.83 1.66 -17.89
C GLU A 56 10.82 3.06 -17.27
N GLN A 57 12.00 3.68 -17.19
CA GLN A 57 12.14 5.03 -16.63
C GLN A 57 12.78 5.96 -17.66
N HIS A 58 12.15 7.12 -17.85
CA HIS A 58 12.60 8.19 -18.73
C HIS A 58 12.92 9.42 -17.90
N GLU A 59 14.20 9.75 -17.80
CA GLU A 59 14.67 10.91 -17.04
C GLU A 59 14.71 12.16 -17.91
N SER A 60 14.20 13.26 -17.35
CA SER A 60 14.30 14.62 -17.85
C SER A 60 15.00 15.48 -16.81
N ALA A 61 15.30 16.74 -17.14
CA ALA A 61 16.04 17.64 -16.25
C ALA A 61 15.43 17.79 -14.85
N ASN A 62 14.09 17.75 -14.74
CA ASN A 62 13.36 17.98 -13.49
C ASN A 62 12.32 16.90 -13.19
N SER A 63 12.32 15.77 -13.92
CA SER A 63 11.32 14.73 -13.70
C SER A 63 11.78 13.36 -14.16
N THR A 64 11.19 12.33 -13.58
CA THR A 64 11.33 10.94 -14.03
C THR A 64 9.93 10.41 -14.34
N GLU A 65 9.70 10.02 -15.58
CA GLU A 65 8.51 9.27 -15.97
C GLU A 65 8.79 7.78 -15.79
N THR A 66 7.85 7.05 -15.19
CA THR A 66 7.94 5.63 -14.87
C THR A 66 6.73 4.92 -15.45
N HIS A 67 6.97 3.98 -16.37
CA HIS A 67 5.99 3.04 -16.88
C HIS A 67 6.27 1.67 -16.25
N ALA A 68 5.37 1.22 -15.37
CA ALA A 68 5.48 -0.07 -14.71
C ALA A 68 4.32 -0.99 -15.11
N VAL A 69 4.66 -2.22 -15.52
CA VAL A 69 3.71 -3.27 -15.87
C VAL A 69 3.92 -4.45 -14.94
N PHE A 70 2.85 -4.93 -14.31
CA PHE A 70 2.87 -6.04 -13.37
C PHE A 70 2.01 -7.18 -13.92
N THR A 71 2.52 -8.41 -13.90
CA THR A 71 1.77 -9.60 -14.29
C THR A 71 1.56 -10.50 -13.08
N VAL A 72 0.29 -10.65 -12.68
CA VAL A 72 -0.16 -11.53 -11.60
C VAL A 72 -0.65 -12.85 -12.20
N PRO A 73 0.07 -13.97 -12.02
CA PRO A 73 -0.40 -15.27 -12.50
C PRO A 73 -1.55 -15.82 -11.63
N ASP A 74 -2.26 -16.82 -12.15
CA ASP A 74 -3.37 -17.48 -11.43
C ASP A 74 -2.94 -18.04 -10.06
N SER A 75 -1.71 -18.55 -9.96
CA SER A 75 -1.14 -19.06 -8.70
C SER A 75 -1.00 -18.00 -7.62
N MET A 76 -1.00 -16.72 -8.02
CA MET A 76 -0.82 -15.56 -7.15
C MET A 76 -2.09 -14.70 -7.09
N ALA A 77 -3.27 -15.24 -7.40
CA ALA A 77 -4.53 -14.52 -7.21
C ALA A 77 -4.73 -14.07 -5.74
N ASP A 78 -5.50 -13.00 -5.53
CA ASP A 78 -5.85 -12.44 -4.22
C ASP A 78 -4.63 -11.94 -3.41
N LEU A 79 -3.69 -11.26 -4.10
CA LEU A 79 -2.60 -10.50 -3.46
C LEU A 79 -3.14 -9.41 -2.53
N ALA A 80 -2.31 -8.99 -1.58
CA ALA A 80 -2.60 -7.84 -0.72
C ALA A 80 -2.69 -6.53 -1.52
N ARG A 81 -1.79 -6.36 -2.49
CA ARG A 81 -1.63 -5.20 -3.36
C ARG A 81 -0.79 -5.56 -4.59
N VAL A 82 -0.78 -4.66 -5.57
CA VAL A 82 0.12 -4.67 -6.72
C VAL A 82 0.53 -3.22 -6.96
N GLY A 83 1.80 -2.91 -6.76
CA GLY A 83 2.27 -1.53 -6.83
C GLY A 83 3.77 -1.37 -6.63
N LEU A 84 4.16 -0.13 -6.38
CA LEU A 84 5.52 0.31 -6.11
C LEU A 84 5.64 0.87 -4.70
N LEU A 85 6.80 0.69 -4.10
CA LEU A 85 7.22 1.35 -2.87
C LEU A 85 8.39 2.27 -3.19
N TYR A 86 8.33 3.49 -2.64
CA TYR A 86 9.38 4.49 -2.67
C TYR A 86 9.76 4.88 -1.24
N GLU A 87 11.05 5.15 -1.04
CA GLU A 87 11.57 5.73 0.19
C GLU A 87 12.08 7.15 -0.09
N PHE A 88 11.58 8.11 0.68
CA PHE A 88 11.98 9.51 0.60
C PHE A 88 12.65 9.96 1.89
N ASP A 89 13.39 11.07 1.81
CA ASP A 89 14.04 11.74 2.94
C ASP A 89 13.04 11.98 4.11
N ALA A 90 13.46 11.68 5.35
CA ALA A 90 12.63 11.84 6.54
C ALA A 90 12.16 13.29 6.79
N ALA A 91 12.84 14.29 6.22
CA ALA A 91 12.48 15.70 6.38
C ALA A 91 11.14 16.05 5.71
N PHE A 92 10.67 15.27 4.74
CA PHE A 92 9.28 15.35 4.30
C PHE A 92 8.37 14.87 5.43
N THR A 93 7.55 15.77 5.97
CA THR A 93 6.71 15.54 7.17
C THR A 93 5.23 15.75 6.90
N HIS A 94 4.91 16.36 5.77
CA HIS A 94 3.56 16.66 5.35
C HIS A 94 3.34 16.11 3.94
N TRP A 95 2.08 15.92 3.59
CA TRP A 95 1.70 15.55 2.26
C TRP A 95 0.35 16.14 1.87
N ARG A 96 0.15 16.25 0.57
CA ARG A 96 -1.10 16.69 -0.04
C ARG A 96 -1.44 15.73 -1.17
N TRP A 97 -2.71 15.44 -1.38
CA TRP A 97 -3.13 14.56 -2.47
C TRP A 97 -4.42 15.06 -3.11
N TYR A 98 -4.59 14.73 -4.39
CA TYR A 98 -5.86 14.85 -5.09
C TYR A 98 -6.43 13.45 -5.33
N GLY A 99 -7.40 13.04 -4.50
CA GLY A 99 -7.96 11.69 -4.49
C GLY A 99 -9.07 11.57 -3.46
N ARG A 100 -9.37 10.35 -3.00
CA ARG A 100 -10.35 10.15 -1.92
C ARG A 100 -9.79 10.58 -0.56
N GLY A 101 -10.60 11.24 0.24
CA GLY A 101 -10.21 11.67 1.59
C GLY A 101 -11.35 12.35 2.37
N PRO A 102 -11.02 12.99 3.51
CA PRO A 102 -9.66 13.13 4.06
C PRO A 102 -9.12 11.87 4.77
N HIS A 103 -10.01 11.01 5.27
CA HIS A 103 -9.67 9.81 6.03
C HIS A 103 -9.25 8.63 5.13
N GLU A 104 -8.58 7.64 5.75
CA GLU A 104 -8.20 6.40 5.08
C GLU A 104 -9.41 5.65 4.50
N ASN A 105 -9.23 5.08 3.32
CA ASN A 105 -10.28 4.42 2.56
C ASN A 105 -9.72 3.26 1.72
N TYR A 106 -10.54 2.22 1.56
CA TYR A 106 -10.18 0.95 0.90
C TYR A 106 -11.24 0.55 -0.12
N PRO A 107 -10.96 -0.39 -1.04
CA PRO A 107 -11.86 -0.70 -2.17
C PRO A 107 -13.29 -1.06 -1.76
N ASP A 108 -13.45 -1.76 -0.64
CA ASP A 108 -14.73 -2.16 -0.05
C ASP A 108 -15.21 -1.22 1.08
N ARG A 109 -14.48 -0.12 1.34
CA ARG A 109 -14.77 0.87 2.40
C ARG A 109 -14.35 2.28 1.98
N CYS A 110 -14.91 2.79 0.88
CA CYS A 110 -14.57 4.13 0.36
C CYS A 110 -15.77 5.07 0.13
N ALA A 111 -17.01 4.63 0.36
CA ALA A 111 -18.21 5.40 0.03
C ALA A 111 -18.34 6.74 0.78
N SER A 112 -17.72 6.86 1.96
CA SER A 112 -17.68 8.10 2.74
C SER A 112 -16.55 9.05 2.33
N ALA A 113 -15.61 8.61 1.50
CA ALA A 113 -14.43 9.38 1.11
C ALA A 113 -14.66 10.06 -0.25
N MET A 114 -14.75 11.38 -0.23
CA MET A 114 -15.02 12.21 -1.40
C MET A 114 -13.73 12.50 -2.18
N ILE A 115 -13.85 12.67 -3.50
CA ILE A 115 -12.74 13.15 -4.32
C ILE A 115 -12.52 14.65 -4.09
N GLY A 116 -11.30 15.02 -3.72
CA GLY A 116 -10.92 16.40 -3.44
C GLY A 116 -9.43 16.53 -3.22
N ILE A 117 -8.97 17.76 -3.00
CA ILE A 117 -7.60 18.04 -2.58
C ILE A 117 -7.59 18.12 -1.05
N TYR A 118 -6.77 17.29 -0.43
CA TYR A 118 -6.60 17.22 1.02
C TYR A 118 -5.12 17.32 1.37
N GLU A 119 -4.82 17.81 2.56
CA GLU A 119 -3.45 17.94 3.07
C GLU A 119 -3.40 17.65 4.57
N GLY A 120 -2.22 17.25 5.04
CA GLY A 120 -1.96 17.01 6.45
C GLY A 120 -0.53 16.54 6.71
N GLU A 121 -0.25 16.23 7.97
CA GLU A 121 0.93 15.44 8.33
C GLU A 121 0.84 14.03 7.73
N LEU A 122 1.97 13.32 7.69
CA LEU A 122 1.98 11.91 7.32
C LEU A 122 1.11 11.08 8.28
N ASP A 123 0.49 10.02 7.78
CA ASP A 123 -0.39 9.18 8.61
C ASP A 123 0.45 8.48 9.70
N GLU A 124 -0.07 8.50 10.93
CA GLU A 124 0.45 7.76 12.08
C GLU A 124 -0.41 6.52 12.36
N LEU A 125 0.23 5.44 12.84
CA LEU A 125 -0.45 4.17 13.07
C LEU A 125 -1.58 4.34 14.11
N PRO A 126 -2.87 4.10 13.74
CA PRO A 126 -3.98 4.26 14.67
C PRO A 126 -4.37 2.95 15.37
N TYR A 127 -3.76 1.83 14.99
CA TYR A 127 -4.15 0.48 15.41
C TYR A 127 -3.23 -0.05 16.52
N VAL A 128 -3.82 -0.67 17.56
CA VAL A 128 -3.09 -1.25 18.71
C VAL A 128 -2.14 -2.36 18.27
N VAL A 129 -2.63 -3.23 17.38
CA VAL A 129 -1.82 -4.21 16.68
C VAL A 129 -1.38 -3.57 15.36
N PRO A 130 -0.07 -3.36 15.12
CA PRO A 130 0.40 -2.77 13.87
C PRO A 130 -0.05 -3.55 12.64
N GLN A 131 -0.68 -2.87 11.68
CA GLN A 131 -1.25 -3.46 10.47
C GLN A 131 -1.30 -2.40 9.36
N GLU A 132 -1.71 -2.77 8.14
CA GLU A 132 -1.92 -1.81 7.04
C GLU A 132 -2.84 -0.65 7.47
N PHE A 133 -2.44 0.57 7.11
CA PHE A 133 -3.21 1.79 7.40
C PHE A 133 -2.87 2.90 6.40
N GLY A 134 -3.72 3.92 6.35
CA GLY A 134 -3.41 5.17 5.65
C GLY A 134 -3.63 5.15 4.13
N LEU A 135 -4.27 4.12 3.58
CA LEU A 135 -4.57 4.08 2.14
C LEU A 135 -5.53 5.21 1.75
N ARG A 136 -5.21 5.93 0.67
CA ARG A 136 -6.08 6.87 -0.03
C ARG A 136 -6.25 6.37 -1.46
N MET A 137 -7.48 6.07 -1.88
CA MET A 137 -7.73 5.57 -3.23
C MET A 137 -7.95 6.68 -4.26
N ASP A 138 -7.93 6.26 -5.52
CA ASP A 138 -8.20 7.09 -6.70
C ASP A 138 -7.39 8.39 -6.68
N CYS A 139 -6.13 8.35 -6.27
CA CYS A 139 -5.21 9.47 -6.32
C CYS A 139 -4.81 9.76 -7.76
N ARG A 140 -4.91 11.03 -8.16
CA ARG A 140 -4.40 11.56 -9.43
C ARG A 140 -2.98 12.05 -9.25
N TRP A 141 -2.70 12.64 -8.09
CA TRP A 141 -1.36 13.02 -7.67
C TRP A 141 -1.28 13.05 -6.15
N LEU A 142 -0.06 12.91 -5.64
CA LEU A 142 0.34 13.27 -4.28
C LEU A 142 1.59 14.16 -4.31
N GLU A 143 1.81 14.91 -3.25
CA GLU A 143 2.97 15.77 -3.06
C GLU A 143 3.46 15.61 -1.62
N LEU A 144 4.72 15.23 -1.46
CA LEU A 144 5.43 15.25 -0.18
C LEU A 144 6.03 16.64 0.05
N ILE A 145 5.97 17.12 1.29
CA ILE A 145 6.35 18.48 1.66
C ILE A 145 7.33 18.45 2.84
N ASP A 146 8.49 19.06 2.63
CA ASP A 146 9.48 19.38 3.67
C ASP A 146 9.33 20.88 3.99
N PRO A 147 8.58 21.24 5.04
CA PRO A 147 8.31 22.62 5.36
C PRO A 147 9.54 23.37 5.88
N VAL A 148 10.58 22.67 6.35
CA VAL A 148 11.79 23.29 6.90
C VAL A 148 12.68 23.83 5.79
N ASN A 149 12.83 23.07 4.71
CA ASN A 149 13.70 23.43 3.58
C ASN A 149 12.93 23.88 2.33
N ASP A 150 11.61 24.02 2.43
CA ASP A 150 10.69 24.33 1.31
C ASP A 150 10.89 23.43 0.08
N ARG A 151 11.12 22.13 0.33
CA ARG A 151 11.22 21.12 -0.74
C ARG A 151 9.87 20.45 -0.95
N ARG A 152 9.59 20.13 -2.20
CA ARG A 152 8.40 19.37 -2.60
C ARG A 152 8.83 18.28 -3.57
N VAL A 153 8.16 17.14 -3.47
CA VAL A 153 8.25 16.06 -4.45
C VAL A 153 6.85 15.63 -4.79
N ARG A 154 6.48 15.68 -6.08
CA ARG A 154 5.18 15.26 -6.57
C ARG A 154 5.30 13.95 -7.32
N ILE A 155 4.35 13.05 -7.05
CA ILE A 155 4.06 11.88 -7.88
C ILE A 155 2.68 12.10 -8.49
N GLU A 156 2.59 12.08 -9.82
CA GLU A 156 1.34 12.24 -10.55
C GLU A 156 1.13 11.12 -11.54
N GLY A 157 -0.14 10.75 -11.76
CA GLY A 157 -0.53 9.81 -12.79
C GLY A 157 -0.51 10.49 -14.16
N VAL A 158 0.19 9.88 -15.11
CA VAL A 158 0.30 10.36 -16.50
C VAL A 158 -0.94 9.90 -17.28
N GLU A 159 -1.37 10.70 -18.26
CA GLU A 159 -2.50 10.39 -19.16
C GLU A 159 -3.80 9.98 -18.45
N GLY A 160 -4.05 10.51 -17.25
CA GLY A 160 -5.26 10.23 -16.47
C GLY A 160 -5.19 8.92 -15.68
N CYS A 161 -4.02 8.27 -15.63
CA CYS A 161 -3.75 7.18 -14.69
C CYS A 161 -4.09 7.63 -13.25
N THR A 162 -4.80 6.77 -12.53
CA THR A 162 -5.06 6.95 -11.10
C THR A 162 -4.50 5.78 -10.34
N PHE A 163 -4.01 6.03 -9.14
CA PHE A 163 -3.40 5.04 -8.27
C PHE A 163 -3.98 5.10 -6.86
N HIS A 164 -3.68 4.14 -6.00
CA HIS A 164 -3.92 4.28 -4.56
C HIS A 164 -2.60 4.60 -3.88
N ALA A 165 -2.63 5.37 -2.79
CA ALA A 165 -1.41 5.77 -2.12
C ALA A 165 -1.52 5.79 -0.61
N SER A 166 -0.41 5.51 0.05
CA SER A 166 -0.20 5.76 1.47
C SER A 166 1.18 6.40 1.67
N ALA A 167 1.31 7.25 2.68
CA ALA A 167 2.56 7.90 3.04
C ALA A 167 2.72 7.85 4.57
N THR A 168 3.68 7.05 5.04
CA THR A 168 3.89 6.76 6.48
C THR A 168 5.38 6.74 6.84
N ARG A 169 5.70 6.39 8.08
CA ARG A 169 7.07 6.15 8.57
C ARG A 169 7.44 4.67 8.68
N HIS A 170 6.66 3.75 8.11
CA HIS A 170 6.84 2.32 8.33
C HIS A 170 6.70 1.53 7.04
N THR A 171 7.63 0.60 6.80
CA THR A 171 7.48 -0.38 5.72
C THR A 171 6.41 -1.43 6.08
N PRO A 172 5.81 -2.09 5.09
CA PRO A 172 4.94 -3.25 5.33
C PRO A 172 5.62 -4.34 6.17
N ALA A 173 6.92 -4.56 5.97
CA ALA A 173 7.69 -5.55 6.73
C ALA A 173 7.82 -5.16 8.22
N GLN A 174 8.09 -3.89 8.54
CA GLN A 174 8.16 -3.42 9.94
C GLN A 174 6.81 -3.51 10.64
N LEU A 175 5.74 -3.06 9.96
CA LEU A 175 4.38 -3.17 10.50
C LEU A 175 4.00 -4.63 10.76
N TYR A 176 4.37 -5.54 9.87
CA TYR A 176 4.11 -6.96 10.07
C TYR A 176 4.91 -7.53 11.24
N ALA A 177 6.20 -7.19 11.36
CA ALA A 177 7.11 -7.72 12.38
C ALA A 177 6.77 -7.26 13.81
N ALA A 178 6.31 -6.02 14.01
CA ALA A 178 6.02 -5.48 15.34
C ALA A 178 4.75 -6.09 15.95
N ALA A 179 4.82 -6.61 17.19
CA ALA A 179 3.63 -7.18 17.83
C ALA A 179 2.68 -6.10 18.38
N ASP A 180 3.24 -4.98 18.83
CA ASP A 180 2.52 -3.82 19.34
C ASP A 180 3.23 -2.51 18.99
N ILE A 181 2.59 -1.38 19.33
CA ILE A 181 3.08 -0.03 19.03
C ILE A 181 4.44 0.31 19.67
N THR A 182 4.82 -0.37 20.76
CA THR A 182 6.08 -0.10 21.48
C THR A 182 7.28 -0.75 20.81
N GLU A 183 7.04 -1.82 20.04
CA GLU A 183 8.06 -2.50 19.22
C GLU A 183 8.19 -1.88 17.83
N LEU A 184 7.22 -1.06 17.41
CA LEU A 184 7.20 -0.48 16.07
C LEU A 184 8.27 0.61 15.93
N GLN A 185 9.30 0.30 15.14
CA GLN A 185 10.34 1.27 14.81
C GLN A 185 9.89 2.16 13.65
N ARG A 186 10.08 3.48 13.84
CA ARG A 186 9.96 4.46 12.76
C ARG A 186 11.20 4.40 11.87
N ASN A 187 11.01 4.52 10.56
CA ASN A 187 12.11 4.71 9.63
C ASN A 187 12.65 6.14 9.68
N ASP A 188 13.94 6.23 9.37
CA ASP A 188 14.60 7.48 8.94
C ASP A 188 14.29 7.78 7.46
N ALA A 189 13.07 7.49 7.03
CA ALA A 189 12.54 7.74 5.68
C ALA A 189 11.00 7.86 5.71
N VAL A 190 10.44 8.58 4.74
CA VAL A 190 9.02 8.43 4.38
C VAL A 190 8.89 7.18 3.52
N VAL A 191 7.99 6.28 3.90
CA VAL A 191 7.60 5.16 3.05
C VAL A 191 6.33 5.56 2.32
N VAL A 192 6.43 5.69 1.00
CA VAL A 192 5.29 5.93 0.12
C VAL A 192 5.02 4.69 -0.69
N CYS A 193 3.80 4.18 -0.59
CA CYS A 193 3.36 3.13 -1.49
C CYS A 193 2.38 3.67 -2.53
N ILE A 194 2.53 3.23 -3.77
CA ILE A 194 1.69 3.59 -4.91
C ILE A 194 1.16 2.30 -5.53
N ASP A 195 -0.14 2.07 -5.48
CA ASP A 195 -0.76 0.81 -5.90
C ASP A 195 -1.59 0.98 -7.17
N ALA A 196 -1.37 0.10 -8.14
CA ALA A 196 -2.27 -0.11 -9.27
C ALA A 196 -3.55 -0.81 -8.82
N ALA A 197 -3.42 -1.73 -7.85
CA ALA A 197 -4.52 -2.45 -7.25
C ALA A 197 -4.24 -2.73 -5.79
N HIS A 198 -5.29 -2.68 -4.96
CA HIS A 198 -5.22 -3.02 -3.56
C HIS A 198 -6.39 -3.93 -3.21
N ARG A 199 -6.18 -4.91 -2.33
CA ARG A 199 -7.25 -5.77 -1.82
C ARG A 199 -8.14 -4.98 -0.86
N GLY A 200 -9.44 -5.29 -0.83
CA GLY A 200 -10.34 -4.85 0.24
C GLY A 200 -9.87 -5.26 1.64
N VAL A 201 -10.53 -4.75 2.67
CA VAL A 201 -10.23 -5.10 4.07
C VAL A 201 -11.18 -6.14 4.66
N GLY A 202 -12.38 -6.28 4.11
CA GLY A 202 -13.38 -7.26 4.56
C GLY A 202 -13.76 -7.08 6.03
N THR A 203 -14.30 -8.16 6.60
CA THR A 203 -14.72 -8.23 8.02
C THR A 203 -14.42 -9.59 8.64
N ALA A 204 -13.47 -10.35 8.07
CA ALA A 204 -13.30 -11.77 8.34
C ALA A 204 -12.98 -12.11 9.81
N SER A 205 -12.48 -11.17 10.61
CA SER A 205 -12.27 -11.40 12.05
C SER A 205 -13.56 -11.83 12.77
N CYS A 206 -14.72 -11.34 12.32
CA CYS A 206 -16.03 -11.71 12.86
C CYS A 206 -17.17 -11.57 11.83
N GLY A 207 -16.91 -11.98 10.58
CA GLY A 207 -17.80 -11.76 9.45
C GLY A 207 -17.27 -12.36 8.17
N PRO A 208 -17.82 -11.99 7.00
CA PRO A 208 -17.29 -12.43 5.72
C PRO A 208 -15.92 -11.81 5.42
N ASP A 209 -15.13 -12.57 4.66
CA ASP A 209 -13.93 -12.07 3.99
C ASP A 209 -14.30 -11.11 2.84
N VAL A 210 -13.29 -10.49 2.23
CA VAL A 210 -13.39 -9.60 1.08
C VAL A 210 -14.21 -10.26 -0.03
N LEU A 211 -15.22 -9.54 -0.52
CA LEU A 211 -16.07 -9.99 -1.61
C LEU A 211 -15.25 -10.11 -2.91
N PRO A 212 -15.60 -11.02 -3.84
CA PRO A 212 -14.80 -11.29 -5.03
C PRO A 212 -14.41 -10.06 -5.85
N GLN A 213 -15.32 -9.07 -5.99
CA GLN A 213 -15.07 -7.85 -6.76
C GLN A 213 -14.04 -6.88 -6.12
N TYR A 214 -13.66 -7.11 -4.87
CA TYR A 214 -12.66 -6.32 -4.14
C TYR A 214 -11.37 -7.11 -3.89
N ARG A 215 -11.24 -8.30 -4.49
CA ARG A 215 -10.00 -9.09 -4.52
C ARG A 215 -9.20 -8.72 -5.76
N ILE A 216 -7.89 -8.94 -5.70
CA ILE A 216 -7.01 -8.75 -6.85
C ILE A 216 -7.08 -10.02 -7.72
N ALA A 217 -7.52 -9.87 -8.96
CA ALA A 217 -7.59 -10.95 -9.92
C ALA A 217 -6.20 -11.22 -10.54
N PRO A 218 -5.98 -12.40 -11.12
CA PRO A 218 -4.89 -12.61 -12.07
C PRO A 218 -5.03 -11.65 -13.26
N GLY A 219 -3.91 -11.24 -13.83
CA GLY A 219 -3.88 -10.35 -14.98
C GLY A 219 -2.76 -9.34 -14.96
N GLU A 220 -2.87 -8.39 -15.87
CA GLU A 220 -1.91 -7.30 -16.06
C GLU A 220 -2.41 -6.02 -15.37
N TYR A 221 -1.51 -5.34 -14.68
CA TYR A 221 -1.74 -4.08 -13.97
C TYR A 221 -0.67 -3.07 -14.38
N HIS A 222 -1.02 -1.78 -14.36
CA HIS A 222 -0.12 -0.73 -14.85
C HIS A 222 -0.06 0.46 -13.89
N LEU A 223 1.11 1.11 -13.85
CA LEU A 223 1.30 2.43 -13.28
C LEU A 223 2.08 3.29 -14.26
N ASP A 224 1.51 4.42 -14.61
CA ASP A 224 2.12 5.47 -15.42
C ASP A 224 2.28 6.71 -14.55
N LEU A 225 3.50 6.93 -14.08
CA LEU A 225 3.78 7.92 -13.04
C LEU A 225 4.82 8.92 -13.54
N ARG A 226 4.69 10.17 -13.09
CA ARG A 226 5.71 11.18 -13.22
C ARG A 226 6.09 11.69 -11.84
N LEU A 227 7.38 11.57 -11.53
CA LEU A 227 8.01 12.09 -10.34
C LEU A 227 8.68 13.43 -10.70
N SER A 228 8.40 14.51 -9.97
CA SER A 228 8.99 15.85 -10.19
C SER A 228 9.25 16.58 -8.89
#